data_AF-A0A850DGB5-F1
#
_entry.id   AF-A0A850DGB5-F1
#
_cell.length_a   1.000
_cell.length_b   1.000
_cell.length_c   1.000
_cell.angle_alpha   90.00
_cell.angle_beta   90.00
_cell.angle_gamma   90.00
#
_symmetry.space_group_name_H-M   'P 1'
#
loop_
_entity.id
_entity.type
_entity.pdbx_description
1 polymer ?
#
loop_
_entity_poly.entity_id
_entity_poly.type
_entity_poly.pdbx_seq_one_letter_code
_entity_poly.pdbx_strand_id
1 'polypeptide(L)'
;MSKVTEMAPFDGYLRDDKASEKKLVRDAFPDGDVWFDTGDLVLDQGCNHIAFIDRLGDTFRWKGQNVATTEVEAAIAASHAIVYAIVYAVAIPDTDGKAGMAAVVLRESATFDGAELARSLYRQLPTYAVPLFVRVVDEPTHTSTFKNRKVELRDAGYDPGSAGELHVLAGREAGYIPAYPGYAADVARGKAPIA
;
A
#
# COMPACT_ATOMS: atom_id res chain seq x y z
N MET A 1 1.11 -3.97 -20.29
CA MET A 1 1.38 -3.00 -21.38
C MET A 1 0.40 -3.23 -22.52
N SER A 2 -0.03 -2.16 -23.20
CA SER A 2 -0.91 -2.23 -24.38
C SER A 2 -0.23 -1.55 -25.57
N LYS A 3 -0.28 -2.15 -26.76
CA LYS A 3 0.38 -1.58 -27.94
C LYS A 3 -0.35 -0.33 -28.41
N VAL A 4 0.37 0.76 -28.60
CA VAL A 4 -0.18 1.99 -29.19
C VAL A 4 -0.25 1.79 -30.70
N THR A 5 -1.43 1.95 -31.26
CA THR A 5 -1.70 1.78 -32.70
C THR A 5 -2.65 2.87 -33.18
N GLU A 6 -2.85 3.01 -34.49
CA GLU A 6 -3.84 3.96 -35.01
C GLU A 6 -5.27 3.65 -34.54
N MET A 7 -5.58 2.36 -34.30
CA MET A 7 -6.88 1.94 -33.77
C MET A 7 -7.04 2.13 -32.26
N ALA A 8 -5.92 2.21 -31.53
CA ALA A 8 -5.88 2.42 -30.08
C ALA A 8 -4.77 3.44 -29.76
N PRO A 9 -4.97 4.72 -30.13
CA PRO A 9 -3.98 5.76 -29.90
C PRO A 9 -3.91 6.12 -28.41
N PHE A 10 -2.78 6.69 -28.00
CA PHE A 10 -2.62 7.34 -26.71
C PHE A 10 -2.44 8.83 -26.95
N ASP A 11 -3.49 9.63 -26.68
CA ASP A 11 -3.50 11.07 -26.94
C ASP A 11 -2.70 11.89 -25.90
N GLY A 12 -2.18 11.23 -24.87
CA GLY A 12 -1.44 11.87 -23.78
C GLY A 12 -2.33 12.41 -22.66
N TYR A 13 -1.67 12.95 -21.64
CA TYR A 13 -2.29 13.68 -20.55
C TYR A 13 -2.37 15.17 -20.89
N LEU A 14 -3.53 15.77 -20.62
CA LEU A 14 -3.81 17.17 -20.93
C LEU A 14 -2.78 18.10 -20.28
N ARG A 15 -1.97 18.77 -21.10
CA ARG A 15 -0.92 19.74 -20.70
C ARG A 15 0.18 19.16 -19.82
N ASP A 16 0.40 17.85 -19.85
CA ASP A 16 1.50 17.19 -19.14
C ASP A 16 2.25 16.21 -20.06
N ASP A 17 3.05 16.78 -20.96
CA ASP A 17 3.83 16.02 -21.94
C ASP A 17 4.87 15.12 -21.24
N LYS A 18 5.39 15.56 -20.09
CA LYS A 18 6.35 14.77 -19.29
C LYS A 18 5.70 13.52 -18.71
N ALA A 19 4.50 13.64 -18.14
CA ALA A 19 3.75 12.48 -17.66
C ALA A 19 3.32 11.57 -18.82
N SER A 20 3.01 12.14 -19.97
CA SER A 20 2.62 11.40 -21.18
C SER A 20 3.76 10.53 -21.68
N GLU A 21 4.94 11.11 -21.89
CA GLU A 21 6.13 10.35 -22.33
C GLU A 21 6.56 9.31 -21.29
N LYS A 22 6.42 9.60 -19.99
CA LYS A 22 6.73 8.63 -18.92
C LYS A 22 5.88 7.35 -19.01
N LYS A 23 4.69 7.42 -19.61
CA LYS A 23 3.79 6.27 -19.79
C LYS A 23 4.03 5.49 -21.07
N LEU A 24 4.88 5.98 -21.96
CA LEU A 24 5.21 5.32 -23.22
C LEU A 24 6.53 4.57 -23.08
N VAL A 25 6.52 3.32 -23.53
CA VAL A 25 7.71 2.48 -23.69
C VAL A 25 7.93 2.28 -25.18
N ARG A 26 9.09 2.69 -25.68
CA ARG A 26 9.45 2.62 -27.10
C ARG A 26 10.46 1.51 -27.31
N ASP A 27 10.39 0.86 -28.47
CA ASP A 27 11.32 -0.18 -28.89
C ASP A 27 11.43 -1.31 -27.85
N ALA A 28 10.29 -1.70 -27.27
CA ALA A 28 10.21 -2.70 -26.21
C ALA A 28 10.35 -4.12 -26.76
N PHE A 29 9.83 -4.37 -27.97
CA PHE A 29 9.94 -5.65 -28.66
C PHE A 29 10.64 -5.45 -30.03
N PRO A 30 9.97 -5.19 -31.17
CA PRO A 30 10.67 -4.74 -32.38
C PRO A 30 10.94 -3.23 -32.39
N ASP A 31 11.98 -2.84 -33.12
CA ASP A 31 12.31 -1.44 -33.38
C ASP A 31 11.12 -0.70 -34.03
N GLY A 32 10.86 0.51 -33.54
CA GLY A 32 9.78 1.40 -33.95
C GLY A 32 8.44 1.17 -33.24
N ASP A 33 8.34 0.20 -32.33
CA ASP A 33 7.11 -0.02 -31.57
C ASP A 33 6.93 0.96 -30.41
N VAL A 34 5.67 1.18 -30.03
CA VAL A 34 5.30 2.03 -28.90
C VAL A 34 4.23 1.32 -28.10
N TRP A 35 4.44 1.24 -26.79
CA TRP A 35 3.56 0.58 -25.84
C TRP A 35 3.18 1.55 -24.73
N PHE A 36 1.93 1.49 -24.33
CA PHE A 36 1.41 2.19 -23.16
C PHE A 36 1.58 1.32 -21.92
N ASP A 37 2.26 1.86 -20.91
CA ASP A 37 2.40 1.25 -19.60
C ASP A 37 1.12 1.45 -18.76
N THR A 38 0.27 0.44 -18.82
CA THR A 38 -0.96 0.35 -18.01
C THR A 38 -0.68 0.30 -16.51
N GLY A 39 0.52 -0.14 -16.12
CA GLY A 39 0.89 -0.38 -14.73
C GLY A 39 0.18 -1.58 -14.10
N ASP A 40 -0.41 -2.48 -14.88
CA ASP A 40 -1.10 -3.66 -14.35
C ASP A 40 -0.25 -4.92 -14.54
N LEU A 41 -0.12 -5.72 -13.47
CA LEU A 41 0.45 -7.05 -13.47
C LEU A 41 -0.65 -8.05 -13.78
N VAL A 42 -0.45 -8.83 -14.84
CA VAL A 42 -1.45 -9.78 -15.33
C VAL A 42 -0.79 -11.14 -15.58
N LEU A 43 -1.58 -12.19 -15.43
CA LEU A 43 -1.19 -13.56 -15.75
C LEU A 43 -1.92 -13.98 -17.02
N ASP A 44 -1.17 -14.43 -18.02
CA ASP A 44 -1.74 -15.04 -19.23
C ASP A 44 -2.40 -16.37 -18.86
N GLN A 45 -3.70 -16.51 -19.13
CA GLN A 45 -4.47 -17.73 -18.90
C GLN A 45 -4.64 -18.56 -20.17
N GLY A 46 -4.12 -18.09 -21.30
CA GLY A 46 -4.36 -18.67 -22.62
C GLY A 46 -5.73 -18.27 -23.19
N CYS A 47 -6.01 -18.70 -24.43
CA CYS A 47 -7.26 -18.40 -25.13
C CYS A 47 -7.60 -16.91 -25.21
N ASN A 48 -6.60 -16.01 -25.30
CA ASN A 48 -6.76 -14.55 -25.24
C ASN A 48 -7.42 -14.02 -23.95
N HIS A 49 -7.32 -14.76 -22.84
CA HIS A 49 -7.76 -14.34 -21.52
C HIS A 49 -6.57 -14.04 -20.63
N ILE A 50 -6.73 -13.03 -19.78
CA ILE A 50 -5.76 -12.65 -18.76
C ILE A 50 -6.45 -12.56 -17.41
N ALA A 51 -5.76 -13.01 -16.36
CA ALA A 51 -6.14 -12.73 -14.98
C ALA A 51 -5.43 -11.47 -14.50
N PHE A 52 -6.18 -10.51 -13.97
CA PHE A 52 -5.60 -9.40 -13.23
C PHE A 52 -5.00 -9.93 -11.92
N ILE A 53 -3.71 -9.69 -11.70
CA ILE A 53 -3.00 -10.12 -10.49
C ILE A 53 -2.87 -8.94 -9.54
N ASP A 54 -2.27 -7.83 -10.00
CA ASP A 54 -2.05 -6.65 -9.16
C ASP A 54 -1.71 -5.41 -9.99
N ARG A 55 -1.40 -4.29 -9.35
CA ARG A 55 -0.87 -3.07 -9.97
C ARG A 55 0.61 -2.85 -9.63
N LEU A 56 1.42 -2.51 -10.63
CA LEU A 56 2.76 -1.95 -10.45
C LEU A 56 2.64 -0.62 -9.68
N GLY A 57 2.86 -0.71 -8.37
CA GLY A 57 2.71 0.39 -7.42
C GLY A 57 1.92 0.03 -6.15
N ASP A 58 1.11 -1.03 -6.20
CA ASP A 58 0.37 -1.60 -5.06
C ASP A 58 1.16 -2.74 -4.37
N THR A 59 2.43 -2.92 -4.74
CA THR A 59 3.37 -3.79 -4.02
C THR A 59 4.49 -2.96 -3.41
N PHE A 60 5.03 -3.44 -2.29
CA PHE A 60 6.22 -2.86 -1.67
C PHE A 60 7.21 -3.92 -1.23
N ARG A 61 8.48 -3.51 -1.13
CA ARG A 61 9.56 -4.39 -0.69
C ARG A 61 9.94 -4.02 0.74
N TRP A 62 9.95 -4.99 1.65
CA TRP A 62 10.36 -4.80 3.03
C TRP A 62 11.32 -5.90 3.47
N LYS A 63 12.53 -5.52 3.94
CA LYS A 63 13.57 -6.47 4.40
C LYS A 63 13.81 -7.62 3.40
N GLY A 64 13.89 -7.28 2.12
CA GLY A 64 14.14 -8.24 1.04
C GLY A 64 12.93 -9.04 0.55
N GLN A 65 11.74 -8.86 1.13
CA GLN A 65 10.51 -9.57 0.76
C GLN A 65 9.54 -8.65 0.01
N ASN A 66 8.80 -9.18 -0.97
CA ASN A 66 7.75 -8.44 -1.65
C ASN A 66 6.41 -8.66 -0.91
N VAL A 67 5.65 -7.59 -0.73
CA VAL A 67 4.36 -7.59 -0.04
C VAL A 67 3.34 -6.90 -0.93
N ALA A 68 2.22 -7.57 -1.18
CA ALA A 68 1.09 -7.00 -1.91
C ALA A 68 0.20 -6.22 -0.93
N THR A 69 -0.09 -4.94 -1.20
CA THR A 69 -0.95 -4.14 -0.32
C THR A 69 -2.36 -4.72 -0.26
N THR A 70 -2.84 -5.31 -1.36
CA THR A 70 -4.17 -5.92 -1.49
C THR A 70 -4.36 -7.14 -0.57
N GLU A 71 -3.34 -7.99 -0.44
CA GLU A 71 -3.36 -9.13 0.49
C GLU A 71 -3.46 -8.65 1.94
N VAL A 72 -2.69 -7.63 2.28
CA VAL A 72 -2.71 -7.04 3.62
C VAL A 72 -4.04 -6.32 3.89
N GLU A 73 -4.58 -5.59 2.92
CA GLU A 73 -5.91 -4.96 2.99
C GLU A 73 -6.99 -6.02 3.24
N ALA A 74 -6.97 -7.14 2.52
CA ALA A 74 -7.91 -8.24 2.71
C ALA A 74 -7.81 -8.86 4.11
N ALA A 75 -6.59 -9.07 4.63
CA ALA A 75 -6.38 -9.60 5.97
C ALA A 75 -6.87 -8.64 7.07
N ILE A 76 -6.72 -7.32 6.87
CA ILE A 76 -7.26 -6.29 7.78
C ILE A 76 -8.78 -6.25 7.71
N ALA A 77 -9.35 -6.31 6.50
CA ALA A 77 -10.80 -6.27 6.27
C ALA A 77 -11.55 -7.47 6.88
N ALA A 78 -10.84 -8.57 7.21
CA ALA A 78 -11.41 -9.68 7.97
C ALA A 78 -11.70 -9.34 9.44
N SER A 79 -11.12 -8.27 10.00
CA SER A 79 -11.45 -7.81 11.35
C SER A 79 -12.86 -7.23 11.39
N HIS A 80 -13.63 -7.62 12.40
CA HIS A 80 -15.02 -7.19 12.53
C HIS A 80 -15.13 -5.70 12.89
N ALA A 81 -14.10 -5.12 13.50
CA ALA A 81 -14.08 -3.72 13.92
C ALA A 81 -13.84 -2.74 12.75
N ILE A 82 -13.35 -3.21 11.61
CA ILE A 82 -12.87 -2.36 10.51
C ILE A 82 -13.88 -2.37 9.35
N VAL A 83 -14.24 -1.19 8.85
CA VAL A 83 -15.07 -1.01 7.65
C VAL A 83 -14.19 -0.93 6.41
N TYR A 84 -13.10 -0.18 6.52
CA TYR A 84 -12.25 0.16 5.39
C TYR A 84 -10.79 0.15 5.79
N ALA A 85 -9.93 -0.34 4.89
CA ALA A 85 -8.49 -0.36 5.08
C ALA A 85 -7.79 0.04 3.76
N ILE A 86 -6.81 0.93 3.86
CA ILE A 86 -5.90 1.27 2.77
C ILE A 86 -4.49 0.94 3.25
N VAL A 87 -3.79 0.08 2.52
CA VAL A 87 -2.39 -0.25 2.81
C VAL A 87 -1.48 0.43 1.79
N TYR A 88 -0.39 0.98 2.30
CA TYR A 88 0.64 1.66 1.52
C TYR A 88 1.99 1.51 2.21
N ALA A 89 3.04 1.93 1.52
CA ALA A 89 4.40 1.74 1.98
C ALA A 89 5.07 3.07 2.33
N VAL A 90 5.71 3.11 3.49
CA VAL A 90 6.42 4.28 4.03
C VAL A 90 7.91 3.99 4.15
N ALA A 91 8.75 4.96 3.80
CA ALA A 91 10.19 4.82 3.93
C ALA A 91 10.59 5.02 5.41
N ILE A 92 11.38 4.09 5.94
CA ILE A 92 12.03 4.25 7.25
C ILE A 92 13.52 4.52 6.99
N PRO A 93 14.11 5.59 7.56
CA PRO A 93 15.55 5.85 7.43
C PRO A 93 16.40 4.63 7.81
N ASP A 94 17.53 4.45 7.13
CA ASP A 94 18.51 3.38 7.40
C ASP A 94 17.96 1.95 7.31
N THR A 95 16.91 1.73 6.51
CA THR A 95 16.35 0.39 6.25
C THR A 95 16.29 0.06 4.76
N ASP A 96 16.37 -1.23 4.43
CA ASP A 96 16.16 -1.71 3.07
C ASP A 96 14.66 -1.84 2.74
N GLY A 97 14.23 -1.02 1.78
CA GLY A 97 12.86 -1.00 1.28
C GLY A 97 11.94 -0.01 2.01
N LYS A 98 10.65 -0.33 2.03
CA LYS A 98 9.59 0.48 2.64
C LYS A 98 8.74 -0.40 3.54
N ALA A 99 8.44 0.07 4.73
CA ALA A 99 7.61 -0.64 5.69
C ALA A 99 6.13 -0.51 5.33
N GLY A 100 5.35 -1.54 5.65
CA GLY A 100 3.89 -1.50 5.51
C GLY A 100 3.25 -0.56 6.52
N MET A 101 2.31 0.25 6.04
CA MET A 101 1.45 1.13 6.83
C MET A 101 0.00 0.94 6.38
N ALA A 102 -0.92 0.94 7.33
CA ALA A 102 -2.35 0.88 7.05
C ALA A 102 -3.06 2.15 7.58
N ALA A 103 -3.97 2.70 6.80
CA ALA A 103 -5.01 3.61 7.28
C ALA A 103 -6.32 2.82 7.39
N VAL A 104 -6.97 2.85 8.54
CA VAL A 104 -8.16 2.06 8.83
C VAL A 104 -9.30 2.94 9.33
N VAL A 105 -10.51 2.61 8.92
CA VAL A 105 -11.75 3.24 9.38
C VAL A 105 -12.52 2.21 10.19
N LEU A 106 -12.88 2.56 11.42
CA LEU A 106 -13.65 1.69 12.31
C LEU A 106 -15.12 1.68 11.94
N ARG A 107 -15.82 0.61 12.31
CA ARG A 107 -17.29 0.58 12.32
C ARG A 107 -17.83 1.57 13.35
N GLU A 108 -19.04 2.05 13.09
CA GLU A 108 -19.78 2.82 14.10
C GLU A 108 -19.84 2.03 15.41
N SER A 109 -19.48 2.71 16.51
CA SER A 109 -19.44 2.13 17.87
C SER A 109 -18.39 1.03 18.11
N ALA A 110 -17.52 0.73 17.14
CA ALA A 110 -16.38 -0.15 17.38
C ALA A 110 -15.20 0.62 17.98
N THR A 111 -14.45 -0.04 18.86
CA THR A 111 -13.18 0.47 19.39
C THR A 111 -12.02 -0.24 18.71
N PHE A 112 -10.92 0.48 18.50
CA PHE A 112 -9.71 -0.11 17.95
C PHE A 112 -9.05 -1.01 19.01
N ASP A 113 -9.01 -2.32 18.77
CA ASP A 113 -8.24 -3.28 19.56
C ASP A 113 -6.99 -3.69 18.78
N GLY A 114 -5.88 -3.02 19.10
CA GLY A 114 -4.59 -3.29 18.48
C GLY A 114 -4.06 -4.71 18.71
N ALA A 115 -4.42 -5.35 19.83
CA ALA A 115 -3.98 -6.71 20.15
C ALA A 115 -4.78 -7.76 19.39
N GLU A 116 -6.10 -7.56 19.23
CA GLU A 116 -6.95 -8.40 18.38
C GLU A 116 -6.51 -8.33 16.92
N LEU A 117 -6.34 -7.11 16.39
CA LEU A 117 -5.93 -6.91 15.00
C LEU A 117 -4.58 -7.57 14.73
N ALA A 118 -3.56 -7.32 15.55
CA ALA A 118 -2.25 -7.93 15.38
C ALA A 118 -2.34 -9.46 15.40
N ARG A 119 -3.04 -10.05 16.36
CA ARG A 119 -3.24 -11.52 16.44
C ARG A 119 -3.92 -12.06 15.18
N SER A 120 -4.89 -11.34 14.63
CA SER A 120 -5.56 -11.72 13.39
C SER A 120 -4.61 -11.66 12.19
N LEU A 121 -3.83 -10.60 12.05
CA LEU A 121 -2.85 -10.44 10.97
C LEU A 121 -1.75 -11.49 11.04
N TYR A 122 -1.20 -11.78 12.22
CA TYR A 122 -0.18 -12.83 12.39
C TYR A 122 -0.69 -14.26 12.09
N ARG A 123 -2.00 -14.49 12.03
CA ARG A 123 -2.57 -15.78 11.61
C ARG A 123 -2.71 -15.90 10.09
N GLN A 124 -2.89 -14.77 9.41
CA GLN A 124 -3.19 -14.71 7.98
C GLN A 124 -1.97 -14.38 7.13
N LEU A 125 -1.05 -13.58 7.68
CA LEU A 125 0.09 -13.02 6.98
C LEU A 125 1.42 -13.49 7.59
N PRO A 126 2.47 -13.60 6.78
CA PRO A 126 3.83 -13.77 7.28
C PRO A 126 4.29 -12.51 8.03
N THR A 127 5.21 -12.65 8.99
CA THR A 127 5.66 -11.58 9.87
C THR A 127 6.15 -10.31 9.15
N TYR A 128 6.76 -10.45 7.98
CA TYR A 128 7.26 -9.30 7.20
C TYR A 128 6.15 -8.51 6.49
N ALA A 129 4.97 -9.09 6.28
CA ALA A 129 3.84 -8.45 5.63
C ALA A 129 2.91 -7.72 6.62
N VAL A 130 3.04 -8.00 7.92
CA VAL A 130 2.27 -7.30 8.96
C VAL A 130 2.68 -5.81 8.98
N PRO A 131 1.73 -4.87 8.83
CA PRO A 131 2.02 -3.44 8.87
C PRO A 131 2.69 -3.05 10.19
N LEU A 132 3.73 -2.23 10.11
CA LEU A 132 4.40 -1.69 11.30
C LEU A 132 3.66 -0.50 11.89
N PHE A 133 2.84 0.17 11.08
CA PHE A 133 2.06 1.34 11.44
C PHE A 133 0.60 1.13 11.07
N VAL A 134 -0.30 1.53 11.97
CA VAL A 134 -1.74 1.60 11.71
C VAL A 134 -2.23 2.97 12.14
N ARG A 135 -2.91 3.67 11.24
CA ARG A 135 -3.53 4.97 11.52
C ARG A 135 -5.04 4.79 11.48
N VAL A 136 -5.70 5.10 12.60
CA VAL A 136 -7.16 5.11 12.67
C VAL A 136 -7.63 6.48 12.20
N VAL A 137 -8.50 6.51 11.19
CA VAL A 137 -9.06 7.74 10.61
C VAL A 137 -10.59 7.70 10.69
N ASP A 138 -11.21 8.87 10.91
CA ASP A 138 -12.67 8.97 11.09
C ASP A 138 -13.44 8.66 9.81
N GLU A 139 -12.90 9.07 8.66
CA GLU A 139 -13.53 8.87 7.36
C GLU A 139 -12.57 8.26 6.34
N PRO A 140 -13.09 7.43 5.42
CA PRO A 140 -12.33 6.99 4.26
C PRO A 140 -11.85 8.22 3.48
N THR A 141 -10.54 8.38 3.32
CA THR A 141 -9.97 9.50 2.54
C THR A 141 -10.21 9.27 1.04
N HIS A 142 -11.46 9.44 0.59
CA HIS A 142 -11.85 9.35 -0.81
C HIS A 142 -11.88 10.76 -1.41
N THR A 143 -11.46 10.89 -2.67
CA THR A 143 -11.91 12.00 -3.51
C THR A 143 -13.31 11.70 -4.04
N SER A 144 -14.02 12.71 -4.57
CA SER A 144 -15.37 12.60 -5.17
C SER A 144 -15.52 11.57 -6.29
N THR A 145 -14.44 10.89 -6.70
CA THR A 145 -14.41 9.80 -7.69
C THR A 145 -14.14 8.42 -7.08
N PHE A 146 -14.29 8.26 -5.76
CA PHE A 146 -13.93 7.03 -5.01
C PHE A 146 -12.47 6.59 -5.16
N LYS A 147 -11.58 7.44 -5.67
CA LYS A 147 -10.14 7.15 -5.73
C LYS A 147 -9.52 7.40 -4.36
N ASN A 148 -8.92 6.34 -3.81
CA ASN A 148 -8.15 6.35 -2.58
C ASN A 148 -7.03 7.39 -2.66
N ARG A 149 -6.96 8.31 -1.70
CA ARG A 149 -5.86 9.28 -1.61
C ARG A 149 -4.57 8.65 -1.06
N LYS A 150 -4.14 7.54 -1.67
CA LYS A 150 -2.89 6.83 -1.30
C LYS A 150 -1.67 7.76 -1.36
N VAL A 151 -1.67 8.76 -2.25
CA VAL A 151 -0.57 9.73 -2.37
C VAL A 151 -0.50 10.64 -1.14
N GLU A 152 -1.61 11.27 -0.74
CA GLU A 152 -1.64 12.14 0.44
C GLU A 152 -1.31 11.37 1.73
N LEU A 153 -1.85 10.15 1.87
CA LEU A 153 -1.54 9.27 2.99
C LEU A 153 -0.06 8.85 3.03
N ARG A 154 0.52 8.55 1.86
CA ARG A 154 1.94 8.21 1.74
C ARG A 154 2.84 9.40 2.06
N ASP A 155 2.44 10.60 1.64
CA ASP A 155 3.20 11.82 1.88
C ASP A 155 3.12 12.26 3.36
N ALA A 156 1.99 12.05 4.02
CA ALA A 156 1.85 12.19 5.47
C ALA A 156 2.66 11.13 6.25
N GLY A 157 2.76 9.93 5.69
CA GLY A 157 3.51 8.82 6.28
C GLY A 157 3.10 8.53 7.73
N TYR A 158 4.10 8.29 8.58
CA TYR A 158 3.92 8.02 10.01
C TYR A 158 4.08 9.28 10.88
N ASP A 159 3.86 10.49 10.35
CA ASP A 159 3.86 11.70 11.17
C ASP A 159 2.74 11.67 12.22
N PRO A 160 3.06 11.73 13.54
CA PRO A 160 2.05 11.76 14.59
C PRO A 160 1.17 13.02 14.56
N GLY A 161 1.63 14.12 13.95
CA GLY A 161 0.88 15.38 13.83
C GLY A 161 -0.16 15.40 12.71
N SER A 162 -0.16 14.38 11.84
CA SER A 162 -1.13 14.22 10.76
C SER A 162 -2.46 13.67 11.30
N ALA A 163 -3.58 13.97 10.62
CA ALA A 163 -4.93 13.59 11.06
C ALA A 163 -5.08 12.08 11.37
N GLY A 164 -5.79 11.76 12.45
CA GLY A 164 -6.04 10.39 12.92
C GLY A 164 -5.04 9.87 13.97
N GLU A 165 -5.43 8.81 14.67
CA GLU A 165 -4.64 8.22 15.75
C GLU A 165 -3.63 7.20 15.21
N LEU A 166 -2.34 7.51 15.35
CA LEU A 166 -1.27 6.64 14.90
C LEU A 166 -0.88 5.62 15.97
N HIS A 167 -0.80 4.36 15.53
CA HIS A 167 -0.42 3.21 16.33
C HIS A 167 0.74 2.45 15.67
N VAL A 168 1.56 1.80 16.49
CA VAL A 168 2.77 1.09 16.08
C VAL A 168 2.79 -0.33 16.62
N LEU A 169 3.36 -1.26 15.85
CA LEU A 169 3.35 -2.69 16.17
C LEU A 169 4.39 -3.03 17.25
N ALA A 170 3.96 -3.30 18.49
CA ALA A 170 4.77 -3.74 19.62
C ALA A 170 4.96 -5.28 19.70
N GLY A 171 4.59 -6.01 18.66
CA GLY A 171 4.75 -7.47 18.57
C GLY A 171 3.43 -8.23 18.55
N ARG A 172 3.49 -9.55 18.68
CA ARG A 172 2.33 -10.43 18.50
C ARG A 172 1.32 -10.38 19.66
N GLU A 173 1.81 -10.22 20.89
CA GLU A 173 0.96 -10.21 22.09
C GLU A 173 0.53 -8.80 22.47
N ALA A 174 1.47 -7.85 22.54
CA ALA A 174 1.18 -6.45 22.82
C ALA A 174 0.37 -5.76 21.69
N GLY A 175 0.53 -6.22 20.45
CA GLY A 175 -0.22 -5.72 19.31
C GLY A 175 0.15 -4.29 18.90
N TYR A 176 -0.84 -3.51 18.49
CA TYR A 176 -0.65 -2.10 18.16
C TYR A 176 -0.85 -1.20 19.37
N ILE A 177 0.17 -0.41 19.71
CA ILE A 177 0.17 0.58 20.80
C ILE A 177 0.23 2.01 20.24
N PRO A 178 -0.15 3.06 20.99
CA PRO A 178 0.02 4.44 20.55
C PRO A 178 1.45 4.75 20.09
N ALA A 179 1.59 5.47 18.98
CA ALA A 179 2.88 5.79 18.40
C ALA A 179 3.70 6.72 19.30
N TYR A 180 5.02 6.55 19.28
CA TYR A 180 5.95 7.36 20.07
C TYR A 180 7.15 7.84 19.21
N PRO A 181 7.80 8.99 19.55
CA PRO A 181 8.82 9.64 18.69
C PRO A 181 10.12 8.87 18.40
N GLY A 182 10.25 7.61 18.82
CA GLY A 182 11.45 6.77 18.63
C GLY A 182 11.24 5.50 17.81
N TYR A 183 9.99 5.15 17.51
CA TYR A 183 9.67 3.82 16.96
C TYR A 183 10.36 3.54 15.62
N ALA A 184 10.36 4.48 14.67
CA ALA A 184 11.02 4.29 13.37
C ALA A 184 12.52 4.01 13.52
N ALA A 185 13.18 4.67 14.47
CA ALA A 185 14.59 4.46 14.77
C ALA A 185 14.82 3.11 15.50
N ASP A 186 13.89 2.66 16.34
CA ASP A 186 13.93 1.33 16.96
C ASP A 186 13.80 0.21 15.91
N VAL A 187 12.87 0.38 14.96
CA VAL A 187 12.70 -0.52 13.82
C VAL A 187 13.97 -0.60 12.98
N ALA A 188 14.61 0.54 12.67
CA ALA A 188 15.87 0.58 11.93
C ALA A 188 17.00 -0.16 12.67
N ARG A 189 17.03 -0.08 13.99
CA ARG A 189 17.99 -0.81 14.84
C ARG A 189 17.61 -2.27 15.12
N GLY A 190 16.45 -2.73 14.64
CA GLY A 190 15.93 -4.07 14.93
C GLY A 190 15.57 -4.31 16.40
N LYS A 191 15.32 -3.24 17.17
CA LYS A 191 14.88 -3.35 18.56
C LYS A 191 13.37 -3.56 18.63
N ALA A 192 12.93 -4.39 19.58
CA ALA A 192 11.52 -4.49 19.91
C ALA A 192 11.05 -3.14 20.51
N PRO A 193 9.84 -2.67 20.18
CA PRO A 193 9.27 -1.46 20.75
C PRO A 193 9.11 -1.58 22.26
N ILE A 194 9.26 -0.46 22.95
CA ILE A 194 9.06 -0.41 24.40
C ILE A 194 7.55 -0.24 24.62
N ALA A 195 6.93 -1.28 25.18
CA ALA A 195 5.54 -1.25 25.66
C ALA A 195 5.44 -0.50 27.00
#